data_AF-A0A8T1YGX7-F1
#
_entry.id   AF-A0A8T1YGX7-F1
#
_cell.length_a   1.000
_cell.length_b   1.000
_cell.length_c   1.000
_cell.angle_alpha   90.00
_cell.angle_beta   90.00
_cell.angle_gamma   90.00
#
_symmetry.space_group_name_H-M   'P 1'
#
loop_
_entity.id
_entity.type
_entity.pdbx_description
1 polymer ?
#
loop_
_entity_poly.entity_id
_entity_poly.type
_entity_poly.pdbx_seq_one_letter_code
_entity_poly.pdbx_strand_id
1 'polypeptide(L)'
;MEKCTSEQPEEMVTNLKASIRELSVKVNEQNQRKCHVKDKLQQLRERISKEGVDVSVQELIPLLRSLKELEKEESQVRSKCNVKRSALEDAVHDLEERVAKGLDGEIQEEDLDGLLFESLDNLTSAKKELAATLREIVSLKRQIDDVPCQSELLQYERRFSELNVCIQEKLQQTRKLYATYNALLEIKDLMLKETSLLNSIGSQFQDVIGTPAGRVKLIDSMEGVMQGIQQKIGKVQLGLQEEQRLRDASKEKYVAAAAEQRKCYTVLRAFQEECTKNEKLRSHISAVNTSDSKEGVE
;
A
#
# COMPACT_ATOMS: atom_id res chain seq x y z
N MET A 1 49.91 72.51 8.00
CA MET A 1 50.25 71.06 7.96
C MET A 1 50.13 70.59 9.39
N GLU A 2 49.39 69.58 9.79
CA GLU A 2 48.80 68.43 9.12
C GLU A 2 47.72 67.94 10.10
N LYS A 3 46.53 67.61 9.59
CA LYS A 3 45.38 67.21 10.40
C LYS A 3 44.98 65.82 9.91
N CYS A 4 45.48 64.76 10.54
CA CYS A 4 45.02 63.40 10.27
C CYS A 4 45.56 62.45 11.35
N THR A 5 44.68 61.84 12.14
CA THR A 5 44.76 60.47 12.69
C THR A 5 43.80 60.34 13.89
N SER A 6 42.52 60.05 13.64
CA SER A 6 41.63 59.50 14.68
C SER A 6 40.59 58.49 14.17
N GLU A 7 40.53 58.20 12.86
CA GLU A 7 39.44 57.38 12.28
C GLU A 7 39.77 55.87 12.17
N GLN A 8 41.02 55.45 12.33
CA GLN A 8 41.43 54.05 12.09
C GLN A 8 40.91 53.00 13.10
N PRO A 9 40.79 53.26 14.42
CA PRO A 9 40.31 52.26 15.37
C PRO A 9 38.80 52.06 15.30
N GLU A 10 38.03 53.12 15.04
CA GLU A 10 36.57 53.06 15.01
C GLU A 10 36.07 52.32 13.77
N GLU A 11 36.71 52.53 12.61
CA GLU A 11 36.40 51.83 11.36
C GLU A 11 36.71 50.33 11.43
N MET A 12 37.76 49.95 12.16
CA MET A 12 38.09 48.53 12.37
C MET A 12 37.08 47.86 13.31
N VAL A 13 36.62 48.56 14.36
CA VAL A 13 35.61 48.06 15.30
C VAL A 13 34.23 47.95 14.64
N THR A 14 33.86 48.88 13.76
CA THR A 14 32.59 48.80 13.01
C THR A 14 32.62 47.66 11.99
N ASN A 15 33.74 47.43 11.30
CA ASN A 15 33.92 46.29 10.40
C ASN A 15 33.90 44.94 11.15
N LEU A 16 34.58 44.83 12.29
CA LEU A 16 34.51 43.65 13.15
C LEU A 16 33.09 43.38 13.64
N LYS A 17 32.36 44.41 14.07
CA LYS A 17 30.94 44.28 14.46
C LYS A 17 30.06 43.86 13.28
N ALA A 18 30.32 44.33 12.07
CA ALA A 18 29.61 43.91 10.86
C ALA A 18 29.87 42.43 10.53
N SER A 19 31.13 41.99 10.53
CA SER A 19 31.48 40.57 10.31
C SER A 19 30.93 39.65 11.41
N ILE A 20 30.92 40.07 12.67
CA ILE A 20 30.31 39.29 13.76
C ILE A 20 28.80 39.14 13.54
N ARG A 21 28.11 40.21 13.12
CA ARG A 21 26.68 40.14 12.79
C ARG A 21 26.42 39.20 11.62
N GLU A 22 27.23 39.27 10.56
CA GLU A 22 27.12 38.41 9.39
C GLU A 22 27.36 36.93 9.73
N LEU A 23 28.40 36.64 10.52
CA LEU A 23 28.67 35.30 11.04
C LEU A 23 27.51 34.80 11.92
N SER A 24 26.95 35.64 12.77
CA SER A 24 25.82 35.28 13.62
C SER A 24 24.57 34.93 12.81
N VAL A 25 24.29 35.67 11.72
CA VAL A 25 23.19 35.36 10.79
C VAL A 25 23.44 34.01 10.10
N LYS A 26 24.66 33.78 9.61
CA LYS A 26 25.03 32.55 8.90
C LYS A 26 24.98 31.30 9.79
N VAL A 27 25.38 31.43 11.06
CA VAL A 27 25.25 30.36 12.07
C VAL A 27 23.78 30.07 12.37
N ASN A 28 22.94 31.10 12.45
CA ASN A 28 21.51 30.92 12.68
C ASN A 28 20.83 30.22 11.48
N GLU A 29 21.17 30.60 10.25
CA GLU A 29 20.70 29.91 9.03
C GLU A 29 21.14 28.45 8.98
N GLN A 30 22.40 28.16 9.33
CA GLN A 30 22.92 26.79 9.43
C GLN A 30 22.15 25.97 10.49
N ASN A 31 21.85 26.57 11.64
CA ASN A 31 21.07 25.93 12.70
C ASN A 31 19.62 25.67 12.25
N GLN A 32 18.97 26.60 11.56
CA GLN A 32 17.64 26.40 10.99
C GLN A 32 17.63 25.27 9.95
N ARG A 33 18.63 25.21 9.07
CA ARG A 33 18.79 24.11 8.11
C ARG A 33 19.01 22.77 8.82
N LYS A 34 19.83 22.74 9.86
CA LYS A 34 20.08 21.54 10.67
C LYS A 34 18.80 21.05 11.36
N CYS A 35 18.01 21.96 11.94
CA CYS A 35 16.71 21.62 12.54
C CYS A 35 15.75 21.05 11.48
N HIS A 36 15.61 21.72 10.33
CA HIS A 36 14.74 21.26 9.25
C HIS A 36 15.15 19.89 8.67
N VAL A 37 16.45 19.61 8.52
CA VAL A 37 16.95 18.30 8.10
C VAL A 37 16.67 17.23 9.17
N LYS A 38 16.82 17.58 10.45
CA LYS A 38 16.51 16.68 11.57
C LYS A 38 15.02 16.33 11.61
N ASP A 39 14.14 17.30 11.42
CA ASP A 39 12.69 17.09 11.39
C ASP A 39 12.27 16.22 10.21
N LYS A 40 12.84 16.46 9.01
CA LYS A 40 12.62 15.59 7.84
C LYS A 40 13.11 14.17 8.07
N LEU A 41 14.29 14.00 8.68
CA LEU A 41 14.80 12.68 9.05
C LEU A 41 13.89 11.95 10.02
N GLN A 42 13.30 12.67 10.98
CA GLN A 42 12.36 12.11 11.94
C GLN A 42 11.04 11.70 11.28
N GLN A 43 10.49 12.55 10.40
CA GLN A 43 9.29 12.23 9.61
C GLN A 43 9.49 11.02 8.69
N LEU A 44 10.65 10.90 8.06
CA LEU A 44 10.97 9.72 7.24
C LEU A 44 11.05 8.45 8.09
N ARG A 45 11.64 8.55 9.30
CA ARG A 45 11.75 7.43 10.24
C ARG A 45 10.38 6.97 10.76
N GLU A 46 9.50 7.91 11.07
CA GLU A 46 8.11 7.64 11.45
C GLU A 46 7.28 7.05 10.31
N ARG A 47 7.47 7.52 9.06
CA ARG A 47 6.83 6.92 7.88
C ARG A 47 7.28 5.48 7.67
N ILE A 48 8.58 5.22 7.70
CA ILE A 48 9.13 3.86 7.59
C ILE A 48 8.57 2.92 8.67
N SER A 49 8.45 3.42 9.91
CA SER A 49 7.84 2.66 11.01
C SER A 49 6.33 2.43 10.83
N LYS A 50 5.60 3.42 10.31
CA LYS A 50 4.15 3.36 10.06
C LYS A 50 3.77 2.49 8.85
N GLU A 51 4.64 2.43 7.84
CA GLU A 51 4.50 1.56 6.68
C GLU A 51 4.83 0.08 7.00
N GLY A 52 5.24 -0.27 8.24
CA GLY A 52 5.43 -1.65 8.69
C GLY A 52 6.67 -2.36 8.14
N VAL A 53 7.47 -1.67 7.32
CA VAL A 53 8.66 -2.24 6.64
C VAL A 53 9.71 -2.71 7.63
N ASP A 54 9.87 -2.04 8.79
CA ASP A 54 10.84 -2.43 9.80
C ASP A 54 10.49 -3.77 10.47
N VAL A 55 9.19 -4.04 10.69
CA VAL A 55 8.72 -5.32 11.24
C VAL A 55 8.91 -6.44 10.22
N SER A 56 8.52 -6.22 8.96
CA SER A 56 8.71 -7.20 7.89
C SER A 56 10.19 -7.49 7.58
N VAL A 57 11.06 -6.48 7.67
CA VAL A 57 12.52 -6.66 7.51
C VAL A 57 13.12 -7.37 8.72
N GLN A 58 12.68 -7.05 9.95
CA GLN A 58 13.11 -7.78 11.15
C GLN A 58 12.67 -9.24 11.15
N GLU A 59 11.53 -9.57 10.56
CA GLU A 59 11.07 -10.95 10.37
C GLU A 59 11.82 -11.66 9.22
N LEU A 60 12.22 -10.93 8.17
CA LEU A 60 13.00 -11.50 7.06
C LEU A 60 14.43 -11.89 7.46
N ILE A 61 15.07 -11.15 8.38
CA ILE A 61 16.45 -11.39 8.80
C ILE A 61 16.66 -12.79 9.42
N PRO A 62 15.85 -13.28 10.37
CA PRO A 62 15.99 -14.64 10.89
C PRO A 62 15.64 -15.69 9.83
N LEU A 63 14.67 -15.44 8.94
CA LEU A 63 14.32 -16.35 7.84
C LEU A 63 15.45 -16.50 6.82
N LEU A 64 16.13 -15.41 6.47
CA LEU A 64 17.31 -15.43 5.60
C LEU A 64 18.48 -16.18 6.24
N ARG A 65 18.63 -16.07 7.56
CA ARG A 65 19.65 -16.80 8.32
C ARG A 65 19.34 -18.31 8.31
N SER A 66 18.11 -18.70 8.61
CA SER A 66 17.71 -20.11 8.56
C SER A 66 17.83 -20.69 7.16
N LEU A 67 17.52 -19.92 6.10
CA LEU A 67 17.66 -20.37 4.72
C LEU A 67 19.14 -20.66 4.38
N LYS A 68 20.07 -19.79 4.78
CA LYS A 68 21.51 -20.05 4.61
C LYS A 68 22.02 -21.23 5.42
N GLU A 69 21.48 -21.46 6.61
CA GLU A 69 21.81 -22.64 7.43
C GLU A 69 21.32 -23.92 6.75
N LEU A 70 20.09 -23.94 6.24
CA LEU A 70 19.54 -25.06 5.48
C LEU A 70 20.32 -25.34 4.20
N GLU A 71 20.71 -24.32 3.43
CA GLU A 71 21.51 -24.47 2.20
C GLU A 71 22.87 -25.14 2.49
N LYS A 72 23.47 -24.78 3.64
CA LYS A 72 24.71 -25.40 4.11
C LYS A 72 24.50 -26.87 4.53
N GLU A 73 23.41 -27.16 5.23
CA GLU A 73 23.05 -28.53 5.61
C GLU A 73 22.76 -29.40 4.38
N GLU A 74 22.00 -28.89 3.40
CA GLU A 74 21.73 -29.57 2.12
C GLU A 74 23.04 -29.92 1.41
N SER A 75 23.95 -28.96 1.29
CA SER A 75 25.25 -29.16 0.67
C SER A 75 26.08 -30.22 1.40
N GLN A 76 26.04 -30.23 2.74
CA GLN A 76 26.74 -31.22 3.56
C GLN A 76 26.14 -32.63 3.42
N VAL A 77 24.81 -32.75 3.40
CA VAL A 77 24.11 -34.02 3.19
C VAL A 77 24.39 -34.54 1.78
N ARG A 78 24.32 -33.69 0.75
CA ARG A 78 24.63 -34.05 -0.64
C ARG A 78 26.06 -34.58 -0.76
N SER A 79 27.03 -33.91 -0.14
CA SER A 79 28.43 -34.38 -0.11
C SER A 79 28.57 -35.74 0.59
N LYS A 80 27.99 -35.91 1.79
CA LYS A 80 28.00 -37.20 2.52
C LYS A 80 27.35 -38.33 1.72
N CYS A 81 26.22 -38.08 1.07
CA CYS A 81 25.53 -39.05 0.22
C CYS A 81 26.38 -39.42 -1.00
N ASN A 82 27.07 -38.46 -1.62
CA ASN A 82 27.92 -38.74 -2.78
C ASN A 82 29.14 -39.59 -2.40
N VAL A 83 29.76 -39.32 -1.25
CA VAL A 83 30.87 -40.15 -0.71
C VAL A 83 30.39 -41.57 -0.42
N LYS A 84 29.24 -41.74 0.24
CA LYS A 84 28.66 -43.07 0.50
C LYS A 84 28.31 -43.80 -0.80
N ARG A 85 27.78 -43.08 -1.79
CA ARG A 85 27.45 -43.64 -3.11
C ARG A 85 28.71 -44.15 -3.80
N SER A 86 29.79 -43.36 -3.86
CA SER A 86 31.06 -43.80 -4.45
C SER A 86 31.66 -45.00 -3.70
N ALA A 87 31.64 -45.00 -2.36
CA ALA A 87 32.13 -46.13 -1.58
C ALA A 87 31.34 -47.43 -1.83
N LEU A 88 30.02 -47.33 -2.04
CA LEU A 88 29.18 -48.48 -2.44
C LEU A 88 29.44 -48.89 -3.89
N GLU A 89 29.63 -47.94 -4.81
CA GLU A 89 30.00 -48.21 -6.20
C GLU A 89 31.35 -48.93 -6.29
N ASP A 90 32.35 -48.52 -5.50
CA ASP A 90 33.66 -49.18 -5.39
C ASP A 90 33.52 -50.60 -4.80
N ALA A 91 32.71 -50.77 -3.75
CA ALA A 91 32.46 -52.09 -3.16
C ALA A 91 31.73 -53.04 -4.12
N VAL A 92 30.79 -52.53 -4.92
CA VAL A 92 30.13 -53.30 -5.98
C VAL A 92 31.14 -53.69 -7.06
N HIS A 93 31.98 -52.76 -7.51
CA HIS A 93 33.02 -53.05 -8.50
C HIS A 93 34.02 -54.11 -7.99
N ASP A 94 34.45 -54.03 -6.73
CA ASP A 94 35.32 -55.04 -6.10
C ASP A 94 34.64 -56.43 -6.05
N LEU A 95 33.34 -56.48 -5.74
CA LEU A 95 32.57 -57.73 -5.76
C LEU A 95 32.42 -58.28 -7.17
N GLU A 96 32.11 -57.43 -8.16
CA GLU A 96 32.03 -57.81 -9.58
C GLU A 96 33.38 -58.35 -10.09
N GLU A 97 34.50 -57.72 -9.71
CA GLU A 97 35.84 -58.17 -10.09
C GLU A 97 36.21 -59.51 -9.42
N ARG A 98 35.81 -59.72 -8.15
CA ARG A 98 35.99 -61.00 -7.45
C ARG A 98 35.19 -62.13 -8.10
N VAL A 99 33.95 -61.85 -8.51
CA VAL A 99 33.09 -62.80 -9.25
C VAL A 99 33.70 -63.11 -10.63
N ALA A 100 34.20 -62.09 -11.35
CA ALA A 100 34.84 -62.26 -12.66
C ALA A 100 36.17 -63.04 -12.61
N LYS A 101 36.92 -62.95 -11.50
CA LYS A 101 38.19 -63.68 -11.28
C LYS A 101 38.00 -65.16 -10.91
N GLY A 102 36.77 -65.66 -10.84
CA GLY A 102 36.51 -67.08 -10.56
C GLY A 102 37.01 -67.54 -9.19
N LEU A 103 37.12 -66.62 -8.22
CA LEU A 103 37.29 -66.96 -6.81
C LEU A 103 35.92 -67.35 -6.24
N ASP A 104 35.37 -68.45 -6.74
CA ASP A 104 34.24 -69.13 -6.14
C ASP A 104 34.77 -69.95 -4.95
N GLY A 105 35.15 -69.23 -3.89
CA GLY A 105 35.23 -69.85 -2.59
C GLY A 105 33.79 -70.14 -2.19
N GLU A 106 33.40 -71.42 -2.25
CA GLU A 106 32.09 -71.97 -1.87
C GLU A 106 31.31 -71.02 -0.94
N ILE A 107 30.54 -70.10 -1.54
CA ILE A 107 29.52 -69.40 -0.80
C ILE A 107 28.42 -70.45 -0.68
N GLN A 108 28.19 -70.94 0.54
CA GLN A 108 27.09 -71.87 0.81
C GLN A 108 25.81 -71.27 0.21
N GLU A 109 25.08 -72.06 -0.56
CA GLU A 109 23.86 -71.64 -1.27
C GLU A 109 22.85 -71.00 -0.30
N GLU A 110 22.84 -71.46 0.96
CA GLU A 110 22.10 -70.86 2.08
C GLU A 110 22.50 -69.41 2.46
N ASP A 111 23.76 -69.01 2.30
CA ASP A 111 24.25 -67.65 2.64
C ASP A 111 23.88 -66.64 1.53
N LEU A 112 23.83 -67.10 0.27
CA LEU A 112 23.40 -66.28 -0.87
C LEU A 112 21.89 -66.02 -0.88
N ASP A 113 21.07 -67.03 -0.53
CA ASP A 113 19.63 -66.87 -0.36
C ASP A 113 19.29 -65.91 0.80
N GLY A 114 20.07 -65.93 1.88
CA GLY A 114 19.97 -64.95 2.97
C GLY A 114 20.22 -63.51 2.50
N LEU A 115 21.30 -63.29 1.73
CA LEU A 115 21.63 -61.98 1.16
C LEU A 115 20.60 -61.49 0.13
N LEU A 116 20.05 -62.40 -0.69
CA LEU A 116 18.97 -62.08 -1.62
C LEU A 116 17.67 -61.73 -0.90
N PHE A 117 17.34 -62.46 0.16
CA PHE A 117 16.17 -62.16 0.99
C PHE A 117 16.30 -60.79 1.68
N GLU A 118 17.46 -60.48 2.26
CA GLU A 118 17.74 -59.17 2.85
C GLU A 118 17.68 -58.06 1.81
N SER A 119 18.25 -58.27 0.62
CA SER A 119 18.18 -57.31 -0.49
C SER A 119 16.75 -57.08 -0.98
N LEU A 120 15.93 -58.14 -1.07
CA LEU A 120 14.52 -58.05 -1.41
C LEU A 120 13.73 -57.31 -0.32
N ASP A 121 13.95 -57.61 0.95
CA ASP A 121 13.29 -56.92 2.06
C ASP A 121 13.64 -55.43 2.07
N ASN A 122 14.94 -55.11 1.91
CA ASN A 122 15.44 -53.74 1.75
C ASN A 122 14.81 -53.02 0.53
N LEU A 123 14.62 -53.73 -0.59
CA LEU A 123 13.93 -53.17 -1.75
C LEU A 123 12.45 -52.91 -1.46
N THR A 124 11.77 -53.81 -0.73
CA THR A 124 10.36 -53.61 -0.39
C THR A 124 10.17 -52.52 0.65
N SER A 125 11.07 -52.37 1.62
CA SER A 125 11.06 -51.28 2.60
C SER A 125 11.32 -49.94 1.92
N ALA A 126 12.32 -49.85 1.03
CA ALA A 126 12.58 -48.66 0.23
C ALA A 126 11.38 -48.29 -0.67
N LYS A 127 10.70 -49.26 -1.28
CA LYS A 127 9.46 -49.03 -2.04
C LYS A 127 8.32 -48.50 -1.15
N LYS A 128 8.18 -48.99 0.08
CA LYS A 128 7.18 -48.51 1.04
C LYS A 128 7.47 -47.07 1.47
N GLU A 129 8.73 -46.73 1.72
CA GLU A 129 9.17 -45.37 2.04
C GLU A 129 8.93 -44.42 0.86
N LEU A 130 9.26 -44.83 -0.36
CA LEU A 130 8.97 -44.05 -1.57
C LEU A 130 7.45 -43.83 -1.74
N ALA A 131 6.63 -44.84 -1.48
CA ALA A 131 5.18 -44.70 -1.53
C ALA A 131 4.63 -43.80 -0.40
N ALA A 132 5.28 -43.75 0.77
CA ALA A 132 4.92 -42.83 1.85
C ALA A 132 5.27 -41.38 1.46
N THR A 133 6.49 -41.13 1.01
CA THR A 133 6.95 -39.79 0.57
C THR A 133 6.13 -39.26 -0.61
N LEU A 134 5.76 -40.11 -1.58
CA LEU A 134 4.88 -39.69 -2.67
C LEU A 134 3.49 -39.28 -2.17
N ARG A 135 2.92 -39.99 -1.19
CA ARG A 135 1.65 -39.59 -0.57
C ARG A 135 1.76 -38.25 0.15
N GLU A 136 2.87 -38.01 0.85
CA GLU A 136 3.17 -36.72 1.47
C GLU A 136 3.31 -35.59 0.44
N ILE A 137 4.05 -35.81 -0.65
CA ILE A 137 4.20 -34.83 -1.74
C ILE A 137 2.84 -34.47 -2.35
N VAL A 138 1.99 -35.46 -2.61
CA VAL A 138 0.63 -35.21 -3.15
C VAL A 138 -0.21 -34.43 -2.15
N SER A 139 -0.12 -34.74 -0.86
CA SER A 139 -0.79 -33.98 0.21
C SER A 139 -0.31 -32.53 0.24
N LEU A 140 1.00 -32.30 0.18
CA LEU A 140 1.59 -30.96 0.15
C LEU A 140 1.19 -30.18 -1.10
N LYS A 141 1.16 -30.82 -2.28
CA LYS A 141 0.67 -30.19 -3.51
C LYS A 141 -0.77 -29.74 -3.36
N ARG A 142 -1.64 -30.56 -2.78
CA ARG A 142 -3.04 -30.17 -2.54
C ARG A 142 -3.14 -28.97 -1.59
N GLN A 143 -2.33 -28.94 -0.53
CA GLN A 143 -2.27 -27.79 0.38
C GLN A 143 -1.78 -26.51 -0.31
N ILE A 144 -0.86 -26.63 -1.28
CA ILE A 144 -0.40 -25.51 -2.09
C ILE A 144 -1.50 -25.04 -3.05
N ASP A 145 -2.20 -25.97 -3.72
CA ASP A 145 -3.30 -25.66 -4.62
C ASP A 145 -4.50 -25.02 -3.89
N ASP A 146 -4.69 -25.32 -2.60
CA ASP A 146 -5.69 -24.67 -1.74
C ASP A 146 -5.34 -23.19 -1.43
N VAL A 147 -4.09 -22.75 -1.67
CA VAL A 147 -3.67 -21.36 -1.49
C VAL A 147 -3.85 -20.59 -2.80
N PRO A 148 -4.59 -19.45 -2.79
CA PRO A 148 -4.81 -18.67 -3.99
C PRO A 148 -3.50 -18.24 -4.64
N CYS A 149 -3.37 -18.51 -5.93
CA CYS A 149 -2.19 -18.09 -6.68
C CYS A 149 -2.16 -16.56 -6.87
N GLN A 150 -1.00 -16.00 -7.21
CA GLN A 150 -0.85 -14.54 -7.40
C GLN A 150 -1.84 -13.97 -8.43
N SER A 151 -2.16 -14.72 -9.49
CA SER A 151 -3.16 -14.30 -10.48
C SER A 151 -4.58 -14.29 -9.93
N GLU A 152 -4.94 -15.23 -9.05
CA GLU A 152 -6.25 -15.24 -8.38
C GLU A 152 -6.39 -14.07 -7.42
N LEU A 153 -5.35 -13.79 -6.63
CA LEU A 153 -5.32 -12.61 -5.74
C LEU A 153 -5.54 -11.32 -6.52
N LEU A 154 -4.88 -11.16 -7.68
CA LEU A 154 -5.07 -9.98 -8.54
C LEU A 154 -6.49 -9.91 -9.12
N GLN A 155 -7.08 -11.05 -9.49
CA GLN A 155 -8.48 -11.09 -9.93
C GLN A 155 -9.44 -10.67 -8.81
N TYR A 156 -9.22 -11.16 -7.58
CA TYR A 156 -10.01 -10.77 -6.43
C TYR A 156 -9.87 -9.28 -6.14
N GLU A 157 -8.66 -8.72 -6.13
CA GLU A 157 -8.43 -7.29 -5.93
C GLU A 157 -9.21 -6.44 -6.95
N ARG A 158 -9.16 -6.83 -8.22
CA ARG A 158 -9.93 -6.17 -9.28
C ARG A 158 -11.43 -6.28 -9.03
N ARG A 159 -11.92 -7.47 -8.67
CA ARG A 159 -13.35 -7.72 -8.41
C ARG A 159 -13.85 -6.94 -7.20
N PHE A 160 -13.04 -6.82 -6.14
CA PHE A 160 -13.35 -5.98 -4.98
C PHE A 160 -13.38 -4.50 -5.35
N SER A 161 -12.47 -4.05 -6.20
CA SER A 161 -12.46 -2.67 -6.69
C SER A 161 -13.72 -2.35 -7.50
N GLU A 162 -14.14 -3.25 -8.41
CA GLU A 162 -15.39 -3.13 -9.17
C GLU A 162 -16.62 -3.11 -8.25
N LEU A 163 -16.66 -4.02 -7.28
CA LEU A 163 -17.75 -4.10 -6.29
C LEU A 163 -17.83 -2.81 -5.47
N ASN A 164 -16.69 -2.27 -5.03
CA ASN A 164 -16.64 -1.02 -4.27
C ASN A 164 -17.18 0.15 -5.09
N VAL A 165 -16.84 0.24 -6.38
CA VAL A 165 -17.42 1.27 -7.28
C VAL A 165 -18.94 1.13 -7.35
N CYS A 166 -19.46 -0.08 -7.56
CA CYS A 166 -20.90 -0.35 -7.61
C CYS A 166 -21.62 0.03 -6.29
N ILE A 167 -21.03 -0.32 -5.14
CA ILE A 167 -21.56 0.05 -3.81
C ILE A 167 -21.61 1.57 -3.65
N GLN A 168 -20.56 2.29 -4.04
CA GLN A 168 -20.52 3.76 -3.95
C GLN A 168 -21.55 4.41 -4.87
N GLU A 169 -21.72 3.91 -6.09
CA GLU A 169 -22.75 4.39 -7.01
C GLU A 169 -24.16 4.17 -6.45
N LYS A 170 -24.44 2.99 -5.89
CA LYS A 170 -25.73 2.69 -5.26
C LYS A 170 -25.98 3.59 -4.05
N LEU A 171 -24.99 3.80 -3.20
CA LEU A 171 -25.08 4.72 -2.07
C LEU A 171 -25.38 6.16 -2.55
N GLN A 172 -24.73 6.62 -3.63
CA GLN A 172 -25.02 7.92 -4.21
C GLN A 172 -26.44 8.01 -4.77
N GLN A 173 -26.92 6.97 -5.45
CA GLN A 173 -28.30 6.89 -5.95
C GLN A 173 -29.31 6.96 -4.79
N THR A 174 -29.11 6.17 -3.75
CA THR A 174 -29.97 6.16 -2.56
C THR A 174 -30.00 7.53 -1.88
N ARG A 175 -28.85 8.19 -1.70
CA ARG A 175 -28.78 9.55 -1.14
C ARG A 175 -29.56 10.55 -1.99
N LYS A 176 -29.44 10.48 -3.32
CA LYS A 176 -30.22 11.34 -4.23
C LYS A 176 -31.72 11.10 -4.09
N LEU A 177 -32.15 9.84 -4.01
CA LEU A 177 -33.56 9.49 -3.80
C LEU A 177 -34.10 10.05 -2.49
N TYR A 178 -33.37 9.90 -1.38
CA TYR A 178 -33.78 10.48 -0.09
C TYR A 178 -33.79 12.01 -0.11
N ALA A 179 -32.82 12.66 -0.75
CA ALA A 179 -32.79 14.11 -0.89
C ALA A 179 -34.03 14.61 -1.67
N THR A 180 -34.35 13.98 -2.80
CA THR A 180 -35.56 14.30 -3.58
C THR A 180 -36.83 14.04 -2.78
N TYR A 181 -36.91 12.92 -2.07
CA TYR A 181 -38.06 12.59 -1.23
C TYR A 181 -38.27 13.65 -0.13
N ASN A 182 -37.21 14.04 0.58
CA ASN A 182 -37.28 15.06 1.62
C ASN A 182 -37.69 16.44 1.06
N ALA A 183 -37.17 16.82 -0.10
CA ALA A 183 -37.57 18.05 -0.78
C ALA A 183 -39.06 18.03 -1.18
N LEU A 184 -39.54 16.92 -1.75
CA LEU A 184 -40.96 16.76 -2.08
C LEU A 184 -41.84 16.79 -0.84
N LEU A 185 -41.39 16.21 0.27
CA LEU A 185 -42.09 16.25 1.55
C LEU A 185 -42.20 17.68 2.08
N GLU A 186 -41.11 18.46 2.04
CA GLU A 186 -41.16 19.87 2.45
C GLU A 186 -42.08 20.70 1.54
N ILE A 187 -42.04 20.48 0.22
CA ILE A 187 -42.95 21.15 -0.72
C ILE A 187 -44.40 20.82 -0.39
N LYS A 188 -44.73 19.54 -0.16
CA LYS A 188 -46.07 19.12 0.24
C LYS A 188 -46.51 19.82 1.52
N ASP A 189 -45.65 19.88 2.53
CA ASP A 189 -45.98 20.54 3.81
C ASP A 189 -46.20 22.04 3.65
N LEU A 190 -45.43 22.70 2.76
CA LEU A 190 -45.64 24.11 2.41
C LEU A 190 -46.96 24.32 1.66
N MET A 191 -47.29 23.46 0.69
CA MET A 191 -48.56 23.52 -0.04
C MET A 191 -49.77 23.31 0.87
N LEU A 192 -49.66 22.41 1.87
CA LEU A 192 -50.71 22.22 2.88
C LEU A 192 -50.90 23.48 3.73
N LYS A 193 -49.81 24.13 4.16
CA LYS A 193 -49.86 25.39 4.90
C LYS A 193 -50.50 26.51 4.08
N GLU A 194 -50.17 26.61 2.79
CA GLU A 194 -50.79 27.56 1.87
C GLU A 194 -52.29 27.29 1.73
N THR A 195 -52.68 26.03 1.53
CA THR A 195 -54.10 25.64 1.45
C THR A 195 -54.85 25.99 2.74
N SER A 196 -54.28 25.70 3.92
CA SER A 196 -54.85 26.07 5.21
C SER A 196 -54.98 27.59 5.37
N LEU A 197 -53.99 28.37 4.94
CA LEU A 197 -54.03 29.83 4.96
C LEU A 197 -55.14 30.36 4.06
N LEU A 198 -55.24 29.88 2.82
CA LEU A 198 -56.28 30.28 1.86
C LEU A 198 -57.69 29.94 2.38
N ASN A 199 -57.87 28.76 2.96
CA ASN A 199 -59.14 28.37 3.60
C ASN A 199 -59.48 29.27 4.79
N SER A 200 -58.48 29.62 5.62
CA SER A 200 -58.68 30.54 6.74
C SER A 200 -59.08 31.94 6.26
N ILE A 201 -58.44 32.45 5.21
CA ILE A 201 -58.79 33.74 4.62
C ILE A 201 -60.20 33.66 4.05
N GLY A 202 -60.50 32.65 3.23
CA GLY A 202 -61.82 32.50 2.58
C GLY A 202 -62.98 32.41 3.56
N SER A 203 -62.80 31.69 4.68
CA SER A 203 -63.83 31.56 5.72
C SER A 203 -64.05 32.83 6.55
N GLN A 204 -62.98 33.57 6.86
CA GLN A 204 -63.07 34.76 7.74
C GLN A 204 -63.31 36.06 6.96
N PHE A 205 -63.10 36.07 5.64
CA PHE A 205 -63.07 37.31 4.85
C PHE A 205 -64.38 38.11 4.92
N GLN A 206 -65.53 37.46 4.71
CA GLN A 206 -66.83 38.13 4.68
C GLN A 206 -67.18 38.76 6.04
N ASP A 207 -66.89 38.06 7.14
CA ASP A 207 -67.19 38.51 8.50
C ASP A 207 -66.31 39.70 8.91
N VAL A 208 -65.05 39.72 8.45
CA VAL A 208 -64.04 40.70 8.86
C VAL A 208 -64.07 41.96 7.99
N ILE A 209 -64.36 41.84 6.68
CA ILE A 209 -64.31 42.97 5.74
C ILE A 209 -65.44 44.00 5.97
N GLY A 210 -66.58 43.56 6.52
CA GLY A 210 -67.75 44.39 6.77
C GLY A 210 -67.52 45.51 7.78
N THR A 211 -66.51 45.40 8.64
CA THR A 211 -66.22 46.38 9.69
C THR A 211 -64.85 47.06 9.49
N PRO A 212 -64.73 48.38 9.75
CA PRO A 212 -63.43 49.07 9.66
C PRO A 212 -62.35 48.46 10.56
N ALA A 213 -62.70 48.05 11.78
CA ALA A 213 -61.78 47.42 12.72
C ALA A 213 -61.34 46.02 12.25
N GLY A 214 -62.24 45.25 11.64
CA GLY A 214 -61.91 43.95 11.04
C GLY A 214 -60.92 44.10 9.88
N ARG A 215 -61.12 45.09 9.00
CA ARG A 215 -60.20 45.39 7.90
C ARG A 215 -58.76 45.63 8.37
N VAL A 216 -58.57 46.40 9.44
CA VAL A 216 -57.23 46.64 10.02
C VAL A 216 -56.62 45.33 10.53
N LYS A 217 -57.38 44.53 11.30
CA LYS A 217 -56.88 43.23 11.81
C LYS A 217 -56.50 42.25 10.70
N LEU A 218 -57.24 42.24 9.58
CA LEU A 218 -56.91 41.41 8.43
C LEU A 218 -55.58 41.82 7.80
N ILE A 219 -55.35 43.12 7.66
CA ILE A 219 -54.07 43.67 7.16
C ILE A 219 -52.93 43.28 8.09
N ASP A 220 -53.07 43.51 9.40
CA ASP A 220 -52.03 43.18 10.39
C ASP A 220 -51.67 41.69 10.38
N SER A 221 -52.68 40.82 10.25
CA SER A 221 -52.51 39.36 10.16
C SER A 221 -51.75 38.95 8.88
N MET A 222 -52.15 39.50 7.72
CA MET A 222 -51.48 39.23 6.45
C MET A 222 -50.03 39.74 6.45
N GLU A 223 -49.77 40.89 7.05
CA GLU A 223 -48.43 41.43 7.21
C GLU A 223 -47.56 40.53 8.10
N GLY A 224 -48.10 40.04 9.22
CA GLY A 224 -47.41 39.07 10.07
C GLY A 224 -47.06 37.77 9.34
N VAL A 225 -47.99 37.23 8.54
CA VAL A 225 -47.74 36.04 7.70
C VAL A 225 -46.63 36.32 6.67
N MET A 226 -46.71 37.46 5.97
CA MET A 226 -45.71 37.85 4.98
C MET A 226 -44.31 37.98 5.60
N GLN A 227 -44.20 38.64 6.77
CA GLN A 227 -42.94 38.75 7.51
C GLN A 227 -42.39 37.36 7.89
N GLY A 228 -43.25 36.45 8.36
CA GLY A 228 -42.85 35.06 8.68
C GLY A 228 -42.33 34.29 7.46
N ILE A 229 -42.97 34.45 6.29
CA ILE A 229 -42.51 33.86 5.02
C ILE A 229 -41.14 34.43 4.64
N GLN A 230 -40.99 35.75 4.72
CA GLN A 230 -39.74 36.44 4.35
C GLN A 230 -38.57 36.02 5.26
N GLN A 231 -38.83 35.84 6.56
CA GLN A 231 -37.85 35.27 7.50
C GLN A 231 -37.48 33.82 7.15
N LYS A 232 -38.45 32.98 6.77
CA LYS A 232 -38.16 31.59 6.38
C LYS A 232 -37.31 31.54 5.10
N ILE A 233 -37.63 32.36 4.10
CA ILE A 233 -36.83 32.48 2.86
C ILE A 233 -35.39 32.87 3.18
N GLY A 234 -35.19 33.89 4.02
CA GLY A 234 -33.86 34.33 4.43
C GLY A 234 -33.04 33.21 5.11
N LYS A 235 -33.67 32.43 6.00
CA LYS A 235 -33.01 31.28 6.65
C LYS A 235 -32.59 30.21 5.64
N VAL A 236 -33.45 29.88 4.68
CA VAL A 236 -33.16 28.89 3.63
C VAL A 236 -32.02 29.37 2.72
N GLN A 237 -32.02 30.66 2.35
CA GLN A 237 -30.96 31.25 1.53
C GLN A 237 -29.60 31.23 2.24
N LEU A 238 -29.56 31.56 3.53
CA LEU A 238 -28.33 31.47 4.34
C LEU A 238 -27.81 30.02 4.41
N GLY A 239 -28.68 29.06 4.65
CA GLY A 239 -28.31 27.64 4.66
C GLY A 239 -27.77 27.17 3.30
N LEU A 240 -28.41 27.59 2.21
CA LEU A 240 -27.94 27.29 0.85
C LEU A 240 -26.54 27.85 0.59
N GLN A 241 -26.26 29.07 1.03
CA GLN A 241 -24.95 29.70 0.84
C GLN A 241 -23.85 28.95 1.60
N GLU A 242 -24.11 28.51 2.83
CA GLU A 242 -23.13 27.74 3.61
C GLU A 242 -22.87 26.35 2.99
N GLU A 243 -23.91 25.64 2.56
CA GLU A 243 -23.75 24.36 1.85
C GLU A 243 -22.99 24.51 0.52
N GLN A 244 -23.23 25.58 -0.23
CA GLN A 244 -22.47 25.89 -1.44
C GLN A 244 -20.98 26.11 -1.12
N ARG A 245 -20.68 26.86 -0.07
CA ARG A 245 -19.31 27.10 0.38
C ARG A 245 -18.61 25.81 0.78
N LEU A 246 -19.28 24.93 1.54
CA LEU A 246 -18.76 23.63 1.94
C LEU A 246 -18.50 22.70 0.75
N ARG A 247 -19.42 22.67 -0.22
CA ARG A 247 -19.28 21.93 -1.48
C ARG A 247 -18.07 22.43 -2.27
N ASP A 248 -17.92 23.74 -2.42
CA ASP A 248 -16.84 24.32 -3.22
C ASP A 248 -15.48 24.10 -2.58
N ALA A 249 -15.38 24.23 -1.24
CA ALA A 249 -14.18 23.87 -0.49
C ALA A 249 -13.80 22.38 -0.65
N SER A 250 -14.80 21.49 -0.64
CA SER A 250 -14.56 20.05 -0.85
C SER A 250 -14.12 19.74 -2.28
N LYS A 251 -14.72 20.42 -3.27
CA LYS A 251 -14.36 20.30 -4.69
C LYS A 251 -12.92 20.77 -4.94
N GLU A 252 -12.51 21.87 -4.33
CA GLU A 252 -11.14 22.38 -4.43
C GLU A 252 -10.13 21.38 -3.87
N LYS A 253 -10.38 20.82 -2.68
CA LYS A 253 -9.55 19.75 -2.10
C LYS A 253 -9.43 18.53 -3.02
N TYR A 254 -10.55 18.10 -3.62
CA TYR A 254 -10.55 16.99 -4.57
C TYR A 254 -9.72 17.29 -5.82
N VAL A 255 -9.87 18.48 -6.40
CA VAL A 255 -9.08 18.90 -7.58
C VAL A 255 -7.59 18.95 -7.26
N ALA A 256 -7.21 19.47 -6.09
CA ALA A 256 -5.82 19.50 -5.63
C ALA A 256 -5.24 18.08 -5.45
N ALA A 257 -5.98 17.18 -4.80
CA ALA A 257 -5.57 15.79 -4.62
C ALA A 257 -5.44 15.05 -5.97
N ALA A 258 -6.38 15.26 -6.91
CA ALA A 258 -6.31 14.67 -8.24
C ALA A 258 -5.12 15.20 -9.05
N ALA A 259 -4.78 16.49 -8.92
CA ALA A 259 -3.58 17.05 -9.53
C ALA A 259 -2.31 16.42 -8.96
N GLU A 260 -2.23 16.22 -7.64
CA GLU A 260 -1.09 15.57 -7.00
C GLU A 260 -0.96 14.10 -7.41
N GLN A 261 -2.07 13.36 -7.47
CA GLN A 261 -2.09 11.99 -7.97
C GLN A 261 -1.53 11.89 -9.40
N ARG A 262 -1.92 12.82 -10.29
CA ARG A 262 -1.38 12.88 -11.66
C ARG A 262 0.12 13.10 -11.67
N LYS A 263 0.64 14.01 -10.83
CA LYS A 263 2.09 14.23 -10.71
C LYS A 263 2.81 12.98 -10.22
N CYS A 264 2.30 12.33 -9.16
CA CYS A 264 2.87 11.07 -8.65
C CYS A 264 2.93 10.00 -9.74
N TYR A 265 1.86 9.87 -10.53
CA TYR A 265 1.81 8.92 -11.64
C TYR A 265 2.85 9.23 -12.73
N THR A 266 3.04 10.50 -13.08
CA THR A 266 4.09 10.92 -14.03
C THR A 266 5.49 10.58 -13.51
N VAL A 267 5.77 10.87 -12.24
CA VAL A 267 7.07 10.57 -11.61
C VAL A 267 7.30 9.05 -11.57
N LEU A 268 6.28 8.27 -11.20
CA LEU A 268 6.37 6.82 -11.14
C LEU A 268 6.62 6.20 -12.52
N ARG A 269 5.98 6.73 -13.57
CA ARG A 269 6.23 6.32 -14.96
C ARG A 269 7.67 6.61 -15.38
N ALA A 270 8.17 7.82 -15.11
CA ALA A 270 9.55 8.18 -15.43
C ALA A 270 10.56 7.31 -14.66
N PHE A 271 10.30 7.02 -13.39
CA PHE A 271 11.11 6.09 -12.59
C PHE A 271 11.13 4.69 -13.19
N GLN A 272 9.97 4.18 -13.61
CA GLN A 272 9.86 2.86 -14.24
C GLN A 272 10.65 2.80 -15.55
N GLU A 273 10.60 3.86 -16.37
CA GLU A 273 11.41 3.96 -17.58
C GLU A 273 12.91 3.91 -17.26
N GLU A 274 13.40 4.64 -16.25
CA GLU A 274 14.80 4.59 -15.82
C GLU A 274 15.20 3.22 -15.25
N CYS A 275 14.32 2.54 -14.51
CA CYS A 275 14.56 1.16 -14.06
C CYS A 275 14.75 0.20 -15.24
N THR A 276 13.89 0.28 -16.26
CA THR A 276 14.03 -0.58 -17.45
C THR A 276 15.31 -0.29 -18.22
N LYS A 277 15.78 0.97 -18.26
CA LYS A 277 17.08 1.32 -18.84
C LYS A 277 18.23 0.74 -18.01
N ASN A 278 18.16 0.83 -16.68
CA ASN A 278 19.17 0.29 -15.78
C ASN A 278 19.30 -1.23 -15.92
N GLU A 279 18.18 -1.95 -15.99
CA GLU A 279 18.16 -3.40 -16.21
C GLU A 279 18.84 -3.78 -17.53
N LYS A 280 18.50 -3.09 -18.63
CA LYS A 280 19.17 -3.30 -19.93
C LYS A 280 20.68 -3.09 -19.85
N LEU A 281 21.12 -2.02 -19.20
CA LEU A 281 22.55 -1.74 -19.01
C LEU A 281 23.23 -2.81 -18.17
N ARG A 282 22.60 -3.29 -17.09
CA ARG A 282 23.11 -4.40 -16.27
C ARG A 282 23.24 -5.68 -17.08
N SER A 283 22.25 -6.01 -17.91
CA SER A 283 22.30 -7.16 -18.81
C SER A 283 23.45 -7.05 -19.81
N HIS A 284 23.72 -5.86 -20.35
CA HIS A 284 24.87 -5.63 -21.23
C HIS A 284 26.21 -5.79 -20.50
N ILE A 285 26.36 -5.21 -19.31
CA ILE A 285 27.58 -5.36 -18.50
C ILE A 285 27.81 -6.83 -18.14
N SER A 286 26.78 -7.57 -17.74
CA SER A 286 26.92 -9.01 -17.46
C SER A 286 27.34 -9.80 -18.70
N ALA A 287 26.85 -9.43 -19.89
CA ALA A 287 27.22 -10.09 -21.14
C ALA A 287 28.68 -9.80 -21.53
N VAL A 288 29.15 -8.56 -21.37
CA VAL A 288 30.54 -8.16 -21.64
C VAL A 288 31.52 -8.84 -20.68
N ASN A 289 31.19 -8.92 -19.38
CA ASN A 289 32.04 -9.63 -18.41
C ASN A 289 32.17 -11.14 -18.71
N THR A 290 31.13 -11.75 -19.31
CA THR A 290 31.18 -13.15 -19.76
C THR A 290 31.96 -13.37 -21.06
N SER A 291 32.12 -12.34 -21.92
CA SER A 291 32.95 -12.42 -23.13
C SER A 291 34.43 -12.16 -22.83
N ASP A 292 34.75 -11.22 -21.94
CA ASP A 292 36.14 -10.95 -21.54
C ASP A 292 36.77 -12.13 -20.78
N SER A 293 35.95 -12.93 -20.09
CA SER A 293 36.39 -14.17 -19.45
C SER A 293 36.72 -15.30 -20.44
N LYS A 294 36.32 -15.17 -21.72
CA LYS A 294 36.61 -16.15 -22.78
C LYS A 294 37.81 -15.75 -23.66
N GLU A 295 38.10 -14.46 -23.81
CA GLU A 295 39.27 -13.98 -24.57
C GLU A 295 40.58 -14.02 -23.76
N GLY A 296 40.53 -14.17 -22.43
CA GLY A 296 41.72 -14.32 -21.58
C GLY A 296 42.30 -15.74 -21.47
N VAL A 297 41.85 -16.70 -22.29
CA VAL A 297 42.23 -18.13 -22.20
C VAL A 297 42.84 -18.68 -23.51
N GLU A 298 43.06 -17.85 -24.54
CA GLU A 298 43.87 -18.23 -25.72
C GLU A 298 45.34 -17.83 -25.60
#